data_AF-A6BEY2-F1
#
_entry.id   AF-A6BEY2-F1
#
_cell.length_a   1.000
_cell.length_b   1.000
_cell.length_c   1.000
_cell.angle_alpha   90.00
_cell.angle_beta   90.00
_cell.angle_gamma   90.00
#
_symmetry.space_group_name_H-M   'P 1'
#
loop_
_entity.id
_entity.type
_entity.pdbx_description
1 polymer ?
#
loop_
_entity_poly.entity_id
_entity_poly.type
_entity_poly.pdbx_seq_one_letter_code
_entity_poly.pdbx_strand_id
1 'polypeptide(L)'
;MTAVSDSKIEKFEYEMQEPTPYDIIQMADAYGRPDLCNYYCSHKCEIGHRYVPEVEVSDLSNIILETIASLNEINPLTTRLIQIARDGKISDDEIKDFAFISNKLDEISLAIDSLNLWVDKTAGEQGLNIELLREEKKKQK
;
A
#
# COMPACT_ATOMS: atom_id res chain seq x y z
N MET A 1 17.65 -3.21 -14.59
CA MET A 1 18.32 -4.01 -13.54
C MET A 1 18.58 -5.40 -14.10
N THR A 2 19.59 -6.11 -13.60
CA THR A 2 19.84 -7.51 -13.95
C THR A 2 18.73 -8.37 -13.33
N ALA A 3 18.16 -9.31 -14.08
CA ALA A 3 17.17 -10.24 -13.53
C ALA A 3 17.83 -11.26 -12.58
N VAL A 4 17.02 -11.88 -11.72
CA VAL A 4 17.46 -13.01 -10.89
C VAL A 4 17.96 -14.14 -11.81
N SER A 5 19.09 -14.77 -11.48
CA SER A 5 19.65 -15.84 -12.31
C SER A 5 18.85 -17.15 -12.19
N ASP A 6 18.84 -17.94 -13.26
CA ASP A 6 18.13 -19.22 -13.34
C ASP A 6 18.47 -20.17 -12.17
N SER A 7 19.76 -20.28 -11.82
CA SER A 7 20.21 -21.11 -10.69
C SER A 7 19.67 -20.62 -9.33
N LYS A 8 19.39 -19.32 -9.19
CA LYS A 8 18.82 -18.76 -7.96
C LYS A 8 17.30 -18.97 -7.94
N ILE A 9 16.63 -18.84 -9.09
CA ILE A 9 15.21 -19.19 -9.26
C ILE A 9 14.98 -20.66 -8.92
N GLU A 10 15.81 -21.57 -9.45
CA GLU A 10 15.74 -23.02 -9.15
C GLU A 10 15.78 -23.30 -7.64
N LYS A 11 16.66 -22.61 -6.91
CA LYS A 11 16.75 -22.75 -5.44
C LYS A 11 15.51 -22.24 -4.71
N PHE A 12 14.85 -21.21 -5.23
CA PHE A 12 13.60 -20.70 -4.68
C PHE A 12 12.47 -21.71 -4.90
N GLU A 13 12.38 -22.29 -6.11
CA GLU A 13 11.37 -23.29 -6.47
C GLU A 13 11.49 -24.59 -5.67
N TYR A 14 12.71 -25.03 -5.37
CA TYR A 14 12.97 -26.19 -4.52
C TYR A 14 13.00 -25.86 -3.01
N GLU A 15 12.62 -24.65 -2.62
CA GLU A 15 12.61 -24.19 -1.22
C GLU A 15 13.97 -24.32 -0.51
N MET A 16 15.06 -24.39 -1.27
CA MET A 16 16.42 -24.49 -0.75
C MET A 16 16.94 -23.15 -0.23
N GLN A 17 16.38 -22.05 -0.73
CA GLN A 17 16.73 -20.70 -0.35
C GLN A 17 15.49 -19.81 -0.40
N GLU A 18 15.27 -18.98 0.62
CA GLU A 18 14.23 -17.95 0.54
C GLU A 18 14.70 -16.72 -0.25
N PRO A 19 13.80 -16.08 -1.01
CA PRO A 19 14.12 -14.86 -1.74
C PRO A 19 14.38 -13.70 -0.78
N THR A 20 15.43 -12.93 -1.05
CA THR A 20 15.70 -11.68 -0.32
C THR A 20 14.85 -10.54 -0.88
N PRO A 21 14.68 -9.42 -0.17
CA PRO A 21 13.95 -8.26 -0.70
C PRO A 21 14.48 -7.78 -2.06
N TYR A 22 15.80 -7.86 -2.28
CA TYR A 22 16.43 -7.50 -3.55
C TYR A 22 16.07 -8.47 -4.68
N ASP A 23 15.88 -9.76 -4.37
CA ASP A 23 15.41 -10.75 -5.34
C ASP A 23 13.96 -10.49 -5.74
N ILE A 24 13.11 -10.15 -4.77
CA ILE A 24 11.71 -9.81 -5.02
C ILE A 24 11.58 -8.59 -5.93
N ILE A 25 12.35 -7.53 -5.70
CA ILE A 25 12.34 -6.33 -6.56
C ILE A 25 12.73 -6.70 -7.99
N GLN A 26 13.81 -7.46 -8.17
CA GLN A 26 14.25 -7.90 -9.50
C GLN A 26 13.21 -8.79 -10.19
N MET A 27 12.52 -9.66 -9.46
CA MET A 27 11.45 -10.51 -9.99
C MET A 27 10.21 -9.68 -10.35
N ALA A 28 9.81 -8.73 -9.50
CA ALA A 28 8.70 -7.82 -9.76
C ALA A 28 8.92 -7.02 -11.05
N ASP A 29 10.12 -6.47 -11.22
CA ASP A 29 10.50 -5.73 -12.43
C ASP A 29 10.55 -6.64 -13.66
N ALA A 30 11.15 -7.83 -13.54
CA ALA A 30 11.32 -8.75 -14.66
C ALA A 30 9.98 -9.34 -15.14
N TYR A 31 9.04 -9.59 -14.22
CA TYR A 31 7.74 -10.19 -14.52
C TYR A 31 6.63 -9.16 -14.77
N GLY A 32 6.88 -7.87 -14.53
CA GLY A 32 5.83 -6.85 -14.56
C GLY A 32 4.78 -7.08 -13.47
N ARG A 33 5.20 -7.57 -12.30
CA ARG A 33 4.33 -7.95 -11.16
C ARG A 33 4.72 -7.18 -9.90
N PRO A 34 4.37 -5.89 -9.81
CA PRO A 34 4.70 -5.06 -8.63
C PRO A 34 4.02 -5.54 -7.34
N ASP A 35 2.94 -6.31 -7.45
CA ASP A 35 2.24 -6.94 -6.33
C ASP A 35 3.11 -7.95 -5.56
N LEU A 36 4.16 -8.49 -6.18
CA LEU A 36 5.14 -9.35 -5.48
C LEU A 36 5.83 -8.60 -4.33
N CYS A 37 6.08 -7.30 -4.48
CA CYS A 37 6.66 -6.48 -3.43
C CYS A 37 5.69 -6.31 -2.24
N ASN A 38 4.40 -6.03 -2.52
CA ASN A 38 3.40 -5.93 -1.46
C ASN A 38 3.27 -7.27 -0.72
N TYR A 39 3.12 -8.38 -1.46
CA TYR A 39 3.00 -9.71 -0.86
C TYR A 39 4.18 -10.05 0.04
N TYR A 40 5.42 -9.83 -0.43
CA TYR A 40 6.60 -10.08 0.39
C TYR A 40 6.60 -9.21 1.65
N CYS A 41 6.27 -7.93 1.53
CA CYS A 41 6.22 -7.02 2.67
C CYS A 41 5.12 -7.41 3.67
N SER A 42 3.93 -7.78 3.22
CA SER A 42 2.79 -8.10 4.09
C SER A 42 2.86 -9.51 4.70
N HIS A 43 3.65 -10.45 4.12
CA HIS A 43 3.66 -11.86 4.56
C HIS A 43 5.02 -12.42 4.99
N LYS A 44 6.13 -11.88 4.46
CA LYS A 44 7.46 -12.48 4.61
C LYS A 44 8.45 -11.58 5.35
N CYS A 45 8.33 -10.27 5.19
CA CYS A 45 9.16 -9.33 5.91
C CYS A 45 8.73 -9.22 7.38
N GLU A 46 9.62 -9.51 8.33
CA GLU A 46 9.34 -9.43 9.78
C GLU A 46 8.81 -8.06 10.24
N ILE A 47 9.33 -6.99 9.63
CA ILE A 47 8.86 -5.62 9.92
C ILE A 47 7.57 -5.36 9.15
N GLY A 48 7.56 -5.67 7.85
CA GLY A 48 6.44 -5.39 6.97
C GLY A 48 5.16 -6.10 7.40
N HIS A 49 5.24 -7.36 7.82
CA HIS A 49 4.09 -8.16 8.26
C HIS A 49 3.30 -7.51 9.41
N ARG A 50 3.93 -6.60 10.18
CA ARG A 50 3.27 -5.88 11.27
C ARG A 50 2.63 -4.55 10.85
N TYR A 51 3.09 -3.95 9.77
CA TYR A 51 2.78 -2.55 9.43
C TYR A 51 2.30 -2.33 8.00
N VAL A 52 2.52 -3.28 7.10
CA VAL A 52 2.18 -3.19 5.68
C VAL A 52 0.96 -4.07 5.44
N PRO A 53 -0.20 -3.49 5.09
CA PRO A 53 -1.37 -4.28 4.77
C PRO A 53 -1.16 -5.04 3.45
N GLU A 54 -1.80 -6.19 3.34
CA GLU A 54 -1.99 -6.84 2.04
C GLU A 54 -2.99 -6.01 1.23
N VAL A 55 -2.66 -5.80 -0.05
CA VAL A 55 -3.43 -4.97 -0.96
C VAL A 55 -3.83 -5.81 -2.17
N GLU A 56 -5.14 -5.88 -2.43
CA GLU A 56 -5.65 -6.54 -3.63
C GLU A 56 -5.71 -5.58 -4.82
N VAL A 57 -5.45 -6.11 -6.01
CA VAL A 57 -5.54 -5.32 -7.25
C VAL A 57 -7.00 -5.19 -7.67
N SER A 58 -7.56 -4.01 -7.46
CA SER A 58 -8.87 -3.62 -7.97
C SER A 58 -8.74 -2.68 -9.18
N ASP A 59 -9.84 -2.49 -9.93
CA ASP A 59 -9.89 -1.47 -10.97
C ASP A 59 -9.94 -0.06 -10.37
N LEU A 60 -9.47 0.92 -11.15
CA LEU A 60 -9.40 2.31 -10.71
C LEU A 60 -10.75 2.85 -10.23
N SER A 61 -11.86 2.46 -10.87
CA SER A 61 -13.18 2.99 -10.51
C SER A 61 -13.58 2.55 -9.11
N ASN A 62 -13.39 1.26 -8.78
CA ASN A 62 -13.66 0.74 -7.44
C ASN A 62 -12.75 1.38 -6.39
N ILE A 63 -11.45 1.50 -6.65
CA ILE A 63 -10.50 2.16 -5.73
C ILE A 63 -10.94 3.60 -5.41
N ILE A 64 -11.33 4.37 -6.43
CA ILE A 64 -11.77 5.75 -6.26
C ILE A 64 -13.10 5.83 -5.51
N LEU A 65 -14.05 4.94 -5.80
CA LEU A 65 -15.34 4.88 -5.09
C LEU A 65 -15.16 4.55 -3.62
N GLU A 66 -14.33 3.55 -3.29
CA GLU A 66 -14.00 3.19 -1.92
C GLU A 66 -13.32 4.34 -1.19
N THR A 67 -12.32 4.98 -1.82
CA THR A 67 -11.63 6.15 -1.25
C THR A 67 -12.63 7.27 -0.91
N ILE A 68 -13.53 7.60 -1.84
CA ILE A 68 -14.54 8.65 -1.63
C ILE A 68 -15.54 8.25 -0.53
N ALA A 69 -15.95 6.98 -0.49
CA ALA A 69 -16.84 6.48 0.55
C ALA A 69 -16.20 6.63 1.94
N SER A 70 -14.96 6.18 2.13
CA SER A 70 -14.24 6.31 3.40
C SER A 70 -14.00 7.78 3.78
N LEU A 71 -13.70 8.65 2.82
CA LEU A 71 -13.59 10.10 3.07
C LEU A 71 -14.92 10.74 3.51
N ASN A 72 -16.05 10.29 2.95
CA ASN A 72 -17.36 10.79 3.36
C ASN A 72 -17.73 10.33 4.76
N GLU A 73 -17.32 9.13 5.16
CA GLU A 73 -17.54 8.63 6.51
C GLU A 73 -16.68 9.34 7.56
N ILE A 74 -15.44 9.75 7.22
CA ILE A 74 -14.58 10.45 8.17
C ILE A 74 -14.91 11.94 8.33
N ASN A 75 -15.40 12.60 7.28
CA ASN A 75 -15.74 14.02 7.29
C ASN A 75 -16.56 14.47 8.52
N PRO A 76 -17.67 13.80 8.91
CA PRO A 76 -18.43 14.18 10.11
C PRO A 76 -17.69 13.94 11.44
N LEU A 77 -16.66 13.11 11.46
CA LEU A 77 -15.90 12.74 12.67
C LEU A 77 -14.76 13.70 12.98
N THR A 78 -14.39 14.57 12.04
CA THR A 78 -13.26 15.52 12.16
C THR A 78 -13.31 16.38 13.42
N THR A 79 -14.49 16.88 13.79
CA THR A 79 -14.66 17.68 15.02
C THR A 79 -14.42 16.84 16.27
N ARG A 80 -14.87 15.58 16.29
CA ARG A 80 -14.63 14.67 17.42
C ARG A 80 -13.16 14.31 17.54
N LEU A 81 -12.47 14.07 16.42
CA LEU A 81 -11.03 13.81 16.42
C LEU A 81 -10.23 14.99 16.99
N ILE A 82 -10.60 16.23 16.65
CA ILE A 82 -9.98 17.44 17.22
C ILE A 82 -10.20 17.52 18.73
N GLN A 83 -11.38 17.15 19.22
CA GLN A 83 -11.68 17.14 20.65
C GLN A 83 -10.81 16.13 21.40
N ILE A 84 -10.71 14.90 20.88
CA ILE A 84 -9.89 13.83 21.45
C ILE A 84 -8.42 14.22 21.46
N ALA A 85 -7.90 14.79 20.35
CA ALA A 85 -6.48 15.12 20.24
C ALA A 85 -6.07 16.39 21.02
N ARG A 86 -7.01 17.10 21.65
CA ARG A 86 -6.81 18.46 22.16
C ARG A 86 -5.71 18.59 23.21
N ASP A 87 -5.62 17.63 24.12
CA ASP A 87 -4.65 17.62 25.22
C ASP A 87 -3.46 16.68 24.96
N GLY A 88 -3.44 16.04 23.78
CA GLY A 88 -2.41 15.10 23.36
C GLY A 88 -2.48 13.73 24.03
N LYS A 89 -3.57 13.40 24.73
CA LYS A 89 -3.77 12.11 25.40
C LYS A 89 -5.16 11.58 25.07
N ILE A 90 -5.27 10.26 24.88
CA ILE A 90 -6.56 9.60 24.67
C ILE A 90 -6.99 9.03 26.02
N SER A 91 -8.10 9.51 26.57
CA SER A 91 -8.64 8.99 27.83
C SER A 91 -9.50 7.73 27.62
N ASP A 92 -9.73 6.95 28.67
CA ASP A 92 -10.48 5.68 28.60
C ASP A 92 -11.91 5.87 28.03
N ASP A 93 -12.55 7.00 28.30
CA ASP A 93 -13.87 7.34 27.77
C ASP A 93 -13.85 7.74 26.29
N GLU A 94 -12.68 8.12 25.76
CA GLU A 94 -12.48 8.46 24.34
C GLU A 94 -12.06 7.26 23.50
N ILE A 95 -11.54 6.17 24.10
CA ILE A 95 -11.01 4.99 23.39
C ILE A 95 -11.99 4.47 22.34
N LYS A 96 -13.29 4.40 22.67
CA LYS A 96 -14.30 3.88 21.75
C LYS A 96 -14.42 4.74 20.49
N ASP A 97 -14.47 6.06 20.67
CA ASP A 97 -14.59 7.00 19.55
C ASP A 97 -13.29 7.05 18.75
N PHE A 98 -12.15 7.06 19.44
CA PHE A 98 -10.84 7.03 18.81
C PHE A 98 -10.63 5.76 18.00
N ALA A 99 -10.98 4.58 18.53
CA ALA A 99 -10.87 3.31 17.81
C ALA A 99 -11.73 3.30 16.54
N PHE A 100 -12.96 3.84 16.62
CA PHE A 100 -13.82 3.96 15.45
C PHE A 100 -13.21 4.88 14.39
N ILE A 101 -12.71 6.05 14.79
CA ILE A 101 -12.08 7.01 13.86
C ILE A 101 -10.77 6.44 13.28
N SER A 102 -9.97 5.75 14.09
CA SER A 102 -8.73 5.10 13.66
C SER A 102 -9.00 4.07 12.58
N ASN A 103 -10.00 3.20 12.76
CA ASN A 103 -10.37 2.21 11.75
C ASN A 103 -10.77 2.88 10.43
N LYS A 104 -11.46 4.03 10.48
CA LYS A 104 -11.82 4.80 9.27
C LYS A 104 -10.61 5.44 8.60
N LEU A 105 -9.61 5.86 9.36
CA LEU A 105 -8.33 6.28 8.80
C LEU A 105 -7.56 5.11 8.16
N ASP A 106 -7.60 3.93 8.77
CA ASP A 106 -6.97 2.72 8.22
C ASP A 106 -7.61 2.30 6.89
N GLU A 107 -8.94 2.37 6.77
CA GLU A 107 -9.67 2.14 5.51
C GLU A 107 -9.22 3.12 4.40
N ILE A 108 -9.03 4.41 4.74
CA ILE A 108 -8.52 5.41 3.79
C ILE A 108 -7.08 5.09 3.39
N SER A 109 -6.23 4.70 4.35
CA SER A 109 -4.84 4.33 4.07
C SER A 109 -4.78 3.14 3.11
N LEU A 110 -5.60 2.12 3.34
CA LEU A 110 -5.68 0.94 2.48
C LEU A 110 -6.10 1.31 1.04
N ALA A 111 -7.11 2.17 0.90
CA ALA A 111 -7.57 2.62 -0.41
C ALA A 111 -6.48 3.40 -1.18
N ILE A 112 -5.67 4.20 -0.45
CA ILE A 112 -4.50 4.89 -1.02
C ILE A 112 -3.41 3.88 -1.45
N ASP A 113 -3.15 2.87 -0.63
CA ASP A 113 -2.18 1.82 -0.96
C ASP A 113 -2.61 1.01 -2.20
N SER A 114 -3.90 0.70 -2.32
CA SER A 114 -4.51 0.13 -3.52
C SER A 114 -4.30 1.01 -4.76
N LEU A 115 -4.50 2.32 -4.63
CA LEU A 115 -4.27 3.27 -5.72
C LEU A 115 -2.80 3.29 -6.16
N ASN A 116 -1.86 3.28 -5.21
CA ASN A 116 -0.43 3.26 -5.51
C ASN A 116 -0.05 1.97 -6.26
N LEU A 117 -0.54 0.82 -5.80
CA LEU A 117 -0.29 -0.46 -6.46
C LEU A 117 -0.90 -0.49 -7.88
N TRP A 118 -2.10 0.05 -8.06
CA TRP A 118 -2.74 0.16 -9.38
C TRP A 118 -1.93 1.04 -10.34
N VAL A 119 -1.39 2.17 -9.86
CA VAL A 119 -0.52 3.06 -10.65
C VAL A 119 0.74 2.33 -11.11
N ASP A 120 1.40 1.60 -10.22
CA ASP A 120 2.63 0.87 -10.53
C ASP A 120 2.37 -0.25 -11.55
N LYS A 121 1.27 -0.99 -11.39
CA LYS A 121 0.86 -2.03 -12.34
C LYS A 121 0.54 -1.45 -13.73
N THR A 122 -0.26 -0.40 -13.78
CA THR A 122 -0.69 0.22 -15.04
C THR A 122 0.47 0.90 -15.77
N ALA A 123 1.45 1.42 -15.03
CA ALA A 123 2.70 1.92 -15.60
C ALA A 123 3.52 0.80 -16.27
N GLY A 124 3.58 -0.39 -15.65
CA GLY A 124 4.23 -1.57 -16.23
C GLY A 124 3.55 -2.08 -17.51
N GLU A 125 2.23 -1.95 -17.61
CA GLU A 125 1.42 -2.36 -18.75
C GLU A 125 1.34 -1.30 -19.89
N GLN A 126 2.12 -0.21 -19.82
CA GLN A 126 2.09 0.95 -20.74
C GLN A 126 0.74 1.70 -20.80
N GLY A 127 -0.18 1.45 -19.85
CA GLY A 127 -1.46 2.16 -19.75
C GLY A 127 -1.36 3.56 -19.15
N LEU A 128 -0.20 3.92 -18.59
CA LEU A 128 0.04 5.19 -17.90
C LEU A 128 1.46 5.71 -18.15
N ASN A 129 1.59 6.98 -18.57
CA ASN A 129 2.89 7.63 -18.67
C ASN A 129 3.39 8.05 -17.28
N ILE A 130 4.15 7.15 -16.64
CA ILE A 130 4.65 7.34 -15.27
C ILE A 130 5.70 8.45 -15.17
N GLU A 131 6.48 8.70 -16.23
CA GLU A 131 7.49 9.76 -16.24
C GLU A 131 6.81 11.13 -16.18
N LEU A 132 5.81 11.34 -17.04
CA LEU A 132 5.00 12.56 -17.03
C LEU A 132 4.29 12.74 -15.68
N LEU A 133 3.70 11.67 -15.12
CA LEU A 133 3.05 11.74 -13.81
C LEU A 133 4.02 12.18 -12.70
N ARG A 134 5.24 11.64 -12.70
CA ARG A 134 6.28 12.00 -11.73
C ARG A 134 6.75 13.44 -11.90
N GLU A 135 6.88 13.92 -13.13
CA GLU A 135 7.22 15.31 -13.43
C GLU A 135 6.15 16.28 -12.95
N GLU A 136 4.87 16.01 -13.24
CA GLU A 136 3.75 16.82 -12.76
C GLU A 136 3.67 16.84 -11.22
N LYS A 137 3.88 15.70 -10.56
CA LYS A 137 3.95 15.64 -9.08
C LYS A 137 5.10 16.50 -8.51
N LYS A 138 6.23 16.60 -9.20
CA LYS A 138 7.37 17.44 -8.76
C LYS A 138 7.07 18.94 -8.87
N LYS A 139 6.25 19.37 -9.83
CA LYS A 139 5.86 20.79 -9.99
C LYS A 139 4.94 21.31 -8.88
N GLN A 140 4.28 20.41 -8.15
CA GLN A 140 3.33 20.73 -7.08
C GLN A 140 3.96 20.77 -5.68
N LYS A 141 5.25 20.45 -5.56
CA LYS A 141 6.04 20.54 -4.32
C LYS A 141 6.82 21.85 -4.28
#